data_AF-A0A9P4HGB8-F1
#
_entry.id   AF-A0A9P4HGB8-F1
#
_cell.length_a   1.000
_cell.length_b   1.000
_cell.length_c   1.000
_cell.angle_alpha   90.00
_cell.angle_beta   90.00
_cell.angle_gamma   90.00
#
_symmetry.space_group_name_H-M   'P 1'
#
loop_
_entity.id
_entity.type
_entity.pdbx_description
1 polymer ?
#
loop_
_entity_poly.entity_id
_entity_poly.type
_entity_poly.pdbx_seq_one_letter_code
_entity_poly.pdbx_strand_id
1 'polypeptide(L)'
;MSIERQQMHHVNVSDARSFVERVLIGNGCLVDADLAGVDTHGMNRIQSYMARVREGVLDATASPTIHQVTPAVAQHNGSGFLAASMGMAAAIDMASKIGVGLVSVKHSNHFGMSAWVVHQALDADMMSLVFTNSSPALPAWGGRSKLMGISPIACGAPAGNKGRPGEKVPSDWALSKDGRRTEDPAEAFEGVMLPMGGPKGSALAIMMDVFSGVFSGSAFAGHVTNPYDPTKPADVGHFLVAIKPGLFVTIENFRQRMDYLYHRVVGSDKMEGTERIYFPGEIEDLNKEERIPLLDAEVEALNQEAARVGAAPLTTTPPATNARL
;
A
#
# COMPACT_ATOMS: atom_id res chain seq x y z
N MET A 1 28.79 -7.17 20.47
CA MET A 1 28.87 -6.04 19.52
C MET A 1 27.86 -5.00 19.97
N SER A 2 28.31 -3.80 20.33
CA SER A 2 27.41 -2.69 20.64
C SER A 2 26.58 -2.37 19.39
N ILE A 3 25.26 -2.44 19.50
CA ILE A 3 24.37 -1.90 18.48
C ILE A 3 24.55 -0.39 18.54
N GLU A 4 25.27 0.18 17.57
CA GLU A 4 25.29 1.64 17.39
C GLU A 4 23.85 2.09 17.23
N ARG A 5 23.40 3.01 18.09
CA ARG A 5 22.09 3.65 17.94
C ARG A 5 22.14 4.46 16.65
N GLN A 6 21.46 3.98 15.62
CA GLN A 6 21.26 4.75 14.40
C GLN A 6 20.53 6.05 14.76
N GLN A 7 21.03 7.17 14.25
CA GLN A 7 20.42 8.46 14.47
C GLN A 7 19.20 8.61 13.55
N MET A 8 18.21 9.36 14.03
CA MET A 8 16.95 9.59 13.32
C MET A 8 16.97 11.00 12.75
N HIS A 9 16.79 11.09 11.43
CA HIS A 9 16.65 12.33 10.68
C HIS A 9 15.18 12.63 10.43
N HIS A 10 14.88 13.92 10.25
CA HIS A 10 13.56 14.35 9.80
C HIS A 10 13.67 15.05 8.46
N VAL A 11 12.75 14.74 7.56
CA VAL A 11 12.64 15.35 6.23
C VAL A 11 11.31 16.09 6.13
N ASN A 12 11.34 17.33 5.63
CA ASN A 12 10.09 18.06 5.36
C ASN A 12 9.38 17.45 4.14
N VAL A 13 8.05 17.48 4.14
CA VAL A 13 7.24 16.90 3.06
C VAL A 13 7.59 17.46 1.67
N SER A 14 7.82 18.77 1.56
CA SER A 14 8.20 19.41 0.30
C SER A 14 9.55 18.91 -0.23
N ASP A 15 10.51 18.72 0.67
CA ASP A 15 11.85 18.23 0.33
C ASP A 15 11.80 16.75 -0.07
N ALA A 16 11.01 15.96 0.65
CA ALA A 16 10.74 14.55 0.33
C ALA A 16 10.10 14.41 -1.06
N ARG A 17 9.00 15.11 -1.34
CA ARG A 17 8.33 15.06 -2.65
C ARG A 17 9.26 15.48 -3.79
N SER A 18 9.94 16.60 -3.60
CA SER A 18 10.91 17.09 -4.59
C SER A 18 12.06 16.11 -4.81
N PHE A 19 12.52 15.42 -3.75
CA PHE A 19 13.55 14.40 -3.87
C PHE A 19 13.05 13.18 -4.65
N VAL A 20 11.88 12.63 -4.30
CA VAL A 20 11.34 11.45 -4.97
C VAL A 20 11.13 11.72 -6.45
N GLU A 21 10.57 12.88 -6.82
CA GLU A 21 10.38 13.27 -8.21
C GLU A 21 11.67 13.36 -9.02
N ARG A 22 12.78 13.81 -8.40
CA ARG A 22 14.10 13.87 -9.05
C ARG A 22 14.73 12.50 -9.24
N VAL A 23 14.46 11.55 -8.35
CA VAL A 23 15.11 10.23 -8.37
C VAL A 23 14.30 9.19 -9.14
N LEU A 24 12.98 9.17 -8.94
CA LEU A 24 12.06 8.23 -9.57
C LEU A 24 10.74 8.96 -9.86
N ILE A 25 10.52 9.30 -11.13
CA ILE A 25 9.35 10.05 -11.59
C ILE A 25 8.06 9.26 -11.36
N GLY A 26 7.00 9.93 -10.89
CA GLY A 26 5.65 9.36 -10.77
C GLY A 26 5.35 8.60 -9.47
N ASN A 27 6.17 8.78 -8.42
CA ASN A 27 6.08 7.99 -7.18
C ASN A 27 5.79 8.83 -5.94
N GLY A 28 5.08 9.95 -6.10
CA GLY A 28 4.70 10.84 -4.99
C GLY A 28 3.95 10.10 -3.86
N CYS A 29 3.27 9.01 -4.18
CA CYS A 29 2.61 8.13 -3.22
C CYS A 29 3.55 7.41 -2.23
N LEU A 30 4.86 7.33 -2.50
CA LEU A 30 5.84 6.83 -1.52
C LEU A 30 5.91 7.77 -0.32
N VAL A 31 5.91 9.08 -0.58
CA VAL A 31 5.84 10.09 0.49
C VAL A 31 4.53 9.97 1.24
N ASP A 32 3.42 9.75 0.54
CA ASP A 32 2.11 9.60 1.20
C ASP A 32 2.04 8.33 2.08
N ALA A 33 2.79 7.28 1.75
CA ALA A 33 2.92 6.10 2.61
C ALA A 33 3.72 6.39 3.88
N ASP A 34 4.84 7.12 3.78
CA ASP A 34 5.60 7.57 4.96
C ASP A 34 4.74 8.48 5.85
N LEU A 35 4.01 9.42 5.25
CA LEU A 35 3.10 10.32 6.00
C LEU A 35 1.97 9.55 6.69
N ALA A 36 1.50 8.45 6.13
CA ALA A 36 0.48 7.62 6.76
C ALA A 36 1.03 6.73 7.89
N GLY A 37 2.34 6.76 8.17
CA GLY A 37 3.03 5.83 9.07
C GLY A 37 3.14 4.41 8.52
N VAL A 38 3.10 4.27 7.18
CA VAL A 38 3.25 3.00 6.46
C VAL A 38 4.64 2.93 5.83
N ASP A 39 5.66 3.10 6.68
CA ASP A 39 7.07 3.27 6.31
C ASP A 39 7.62 2.09 5.50
N THR A 40 7.02 0.90 5.64
CA THR A 40 7.36 -0.29 4.85
C THR A 40 7.04 -0.17 3.36
N HIS A 41 6.32 0.88 2.93
CA HIS A 41 5.93 1.12 1.55
C HIS A 41 6.30 2.54 1.07
N GLY A 42 7.12 3.27 1.83
CA GLY A 42 7.49 4.64 1.54
C GLY A 42 8.82 4.81 0.82
N MET A 43 9.50 5.93 1.05
CA MET A 43 10.70 6.35 0.33
C MET A 43 11.83 5.32 0.39
N ASN A 44 11.96 4.58 1.50
CA ASN A 44 12.97 3.53 1.65
C ASN A 44 12.93 2.46 0.53
N ARG A 45 11.81 2.32 -0.19
CA ARG A 45 11.67 1.40 -1.32
C ARG A 45 12.38 1.84 -2.60
N ILE A 46 12.78 3.12 -2.72
CA ILE A 46 13.40 3.67 -3.94
C ILE A 46 14.60 2.84 -4.37
N GLN A 47 15.47 2.43 -3.46
CA GLN A 47 16.64 1.63 -3.78
C GLN A 47 16.26 0.32 -4.50
N SER A 48 15.20 -0.36 -4.03
CA SER A 48 14.74 -1.61 -4.65
C SER A 48 14.18 -1.37 -6.05
N TYR A 49 13.42 -0.28 -6.28
CA TYR A 49 12.93 0.04 -7.62
C TYR A 49 14.07 0.41 -8.56
N MET A 50 15.00 1.25 -8.12
CA MET A 50 16.14 1.69 -8.92
C MET A 50 17.06 0.53 -9.30
N ALA A 51 17.26 -0.45 -8.41
CA ALA A 51 17.97 -1.68 -8.75
C ALA A 51 17.27 -2.45 -9.89
N ARG A 52 15.94 -2.60 -9.83
CA ARG A 52 15.15 -3.25 -10.87
C ARG A 52 15.17 -2.49 -12.21
N VAL A 53 15.18 -1.16 -12.17
CA VAL A 53 15.31 -0.33 -13.37
C VAL A 53 16.65 -0.58 -14.04
N ARG A 54 17.74 -0.59 -13.27
CA ARG A 54 19.10 -0.83 -13.80
C ARG A 54 19.27 -2.21 -14.42
N GLU A 55 18.66 -3.24 -13.82
CA GLU A 55 18.67 -4.61 -14.35
C GLU A 55 17.68 -4.80 -15.52
N GLY A 56 16.92 -3.77 -15.91
CA GLY A 56 15.98 -3.82 -17.04
C GLY A 56 14.71 -4.64 -16.76
N VAL A 57 14.45 -5.00 -15.51
CA VAL A 57 13.25 -5.78 -15.11
C VAL A 57 12.10 -4.90 -14.63
N LEU A 58 12.32 -3.58 -14.57
CA LEU A 58 11.31 -2.54 -14.37
C LEU A 58 11.53 -1.43 -15.41
N ASP A 59 10.60 -1.25 -16.33
CA ASP A 59 10.68 -0.19 -17.34
C ASP A 59 10.13 1.15 -16.77
N ALA A 60 11.04 2.07 -16.48
CA ALA A 60 10.71 3.41 -16.00
C ALA A 60 10.19 4.35 -17.10
N THR A 61 10.30 3.96 -18.37
CA THR A 61 9.87 4.72 -19.54
C THR A 61 8.59 4.19 -20.19
N ALA A 62 7.99 3.16 -19.57
CA ALA A 62 6.79 2.52 -20.08
C ALA A 62 5.65 3.55 -20.26
N SER A 63 5.04 3.55 -21.44
CA SER A 63 3.84 4.33 -21.73
C SER A 63 2.69 3.37 -22.09
N PRO A 64 2.07 2.73 -21.09
CA PRO A 64 1.06 1.72 -21.35
C PRO A 64 -0.21 2.33 -21.97
N THR A 65 -0.95 1.51 -22.71
CA THR A 65 -2.23 1.90 -23.31
C THR A 65 -3.37 1.10 -22.67
N ILE A 66 -4.45 1.78 -22.30
CA ILE A 66 -5.66 1.15 -21.78
C ILE A 66 -6.41 0.47 -22.92
N HIS A 67 -6.64 -0.85 -22.80
CA HIS A 67 -7.48 -1.60 -23.71
C HIS A 67 -8.88 -1.76 -23.11
N GLN A 68 -9.85 -1.04 -23.69
CA GLN A 68 -11.26 -1.17 -23.33
C GLN A 68 -11.82 -2.52 -23.79
N VAL A 69 -12.35 -3.33 -22.86
CA VAL A 69 -12.93 -4.65 -23.14
C VAL A 69 -14.44 -4.57 -23.31
N THR A 70 -15.11 -3.88 -22.39
CA THR A 70 -16.54 -3.54 -22.44
C THR A 70 -16.69 -2.10 -21.95
N PRO A 71 -17.87 -1.45 -22.04
CA PRO A 71 -18.06 -0.12 -21.45
C PRO A 71 -17.71 0.01 -19.95
N ALA A 72 -17.69 -1.11 -19.21
CA ALA A 72 -17.38 -1.17 -17.77
C ALA A 72 -16.03 -1.80 -17.43
N VAL A 73 -15.33 -2.37 -18.41
CA VAL A 73 -14.15 -3.21 -18.17
C VAL A 73 -13.03 -2.78 -19.08
N ALA A 74 -11.83 -2.58 -18.52
CA ALA A 74 -10.61 -2.40 -19.27
C ALA A 74 -9.46 -3.24 -18.71
N GLN A 75 -8.42 -3.44 -19.52
CA GLN A 75 -7.18 -4.10 -19.11
C GLN A 75 -5.98 -3.38 -19.70
N HIS A 76 -4.84 -3.40 -18.99
CA HIS A 76 -3.56 -2.99 -19.55
C HIS A 76 -2.38 -3.63 -18.83
N ASN A 77 -1.20 -3.43 -19.40
CA ASN A 77 0.07 -3.72 -18.74
C ASN A 77 0.69 -2.42 -18.20
N GLY A 78 1.80 -2.50 -17.48
CA GLY A 78 2.61 -1.34 -17.13
C GLY A 78 3.21 -1.44 -15.74
N SER A 79 4.10 -0.52 -15.39
CA SER A 79 4.82 -0.58 -14.12
C SER A 79 4.04 0.05 -12.97
N GLY A 80 3.80 -0.75 -11.93
CA GLY A 80 3.53 -0.34 -10.55
C GLY A 80 2.63 0.88 -10.43
N PHE A 81 3.21 1.98 -9.94
CA PHE A 81 2.51 3.23 -9.63
C PHE A 81 1.83 3.86 -10.84
N LEU A 82 2.55 4.00 -11.96
CA LEU A 82 1.99 4.57 -13.18
C LEU A 82 0.80 3.74 -13.65
N ALA A 83 0.95 2.41 -13.68
CA ALA A 83 -0.09 1.53 -14.15
C ALA A 83 -1.32 1.55 -13.23
N ALA A 84 -1.12 1.56 -11.91
CA ALA A 84 -2.21 1.64 -10.95
C ALA A 84 -2.99 2.97 -11.07
N SER A 85 -2.29 4.10 -11.21
CA SER A 85 -2.92 5.41 -11.36
C SER A 85 -3.70 5.52 -12.66
N MET A 86 -3.12 5.07 -13.77
CA MET A 86 -3.79 5.06 -15.07
C MET A 86 -5.01 4.14 -15.06
N GLY A 87 -4.88 2.97 -14.44
CA GLY A 87 -5.97 2.01 -14.33
C GLY A 87 -7.12 2.54 -13.47
N MET A 88 -6.83 3.19 -12.34
CA MET A 88 -7.88 3.79 -11.51
C MET A 88 -8.55 4.97 -12.20
N ALA A 89 -7.79 5.83 -12.91
CA ALA A 89 -8.37 6.90 -13.72
C ALA A 89 -9.34 6.36 -14.78
N ALA A 90 -8.99 5.26 -15.46
CA ALA A 90 -9.89 4.58 -16.40
C ALA A 90 -11.12 3.98 -15.70
N ALA A 91 -10.95 3.38 -14.51
CA ALA A 91 -12.06 2.86 -13.71
C ALA A 91 -13.05 3.98 -13.33
N ILE A 92 -12.55 5.13 -12.87
CA ILE A 92 -13.36 6.30 -12.53
C ILE A 92 -14.10 6.83 -13.77
N ASP A 93 -13.42 6.96 -14.92
CA ASP A 93 -14.04 7.42 -16.16
C ASP A 93 -15.20 6.51 -16.59
N MET A 94 -15.00 5.19 -16.59
CA MET A 94 -16.08 4.23 -16.88
C MET A 94 -17.22 4.31 -15.86
N ALA A 95 -16.89 4.33 -14.56
CA ALA A 95 -17.88 4.43 -13.49
C ALA A 95 -18.70 5.72 -13.62
N SER A 96 -18.07 6.84 -13.99
CA SER A 96 -18.73 8.12 -14.23
C SER A 96 -19.79 8.06 -15.34
N LYS A 97 -19.64 7.16 -16.32
CA LYS A 97 -20.55 7.02 -17.45
C LYS A 97 -21.67 6.03 -17.18
N ILE A 98 -21.36 4.87 -16.61
CA ILE A 98 -22.30 3.74 -16.54
C ILE A 98 -22.45 3.12 -15.15
N GLY A 99 -21.80 3.70 -14.13
CA GLY A 99 -21.97 3.32 -12.73
C GLY A 99 -20.81 2.52 -12.15
N VAL A 100 -20.18 1.65 -12.94
CA VAL A 100 -19.07 0.80 -12.49
C VAL A 100 -17.96 0.80 -13.51
N GLY A 101 -16.72 0.84 -13.03
CA GLY A 101 -15.51 0.61 -13.82
C GLY A 101 -14.63 -0.43 -13.14
N LEU A 102 -14.21 -1.43 -13.91
CA LEU A 102 -13.34 -2.52 -13.48
C LEU A 102 -12.09 -2.50 -14.36
N VAL A 103 -10.91 -2.42 -13.75
CA VAL A 103 -9.66 -2.43 -14.49
C VAL A 103 -8.73 -3.50 -13.96
N SER A 104 -8.29 -4.36 -14.87
CA SER A 104 -7.22 -5.32 -14.62
C SER A 104 -5.89 -4.74 -15.09
N VAL A 105 -4.89 -4.76 -14.22
CA VAL A 105 -3.50 -4.47 -14.58
C VAL A 105 -2.73 -5.78 -14.52
N LYS A 106 -1.98 -6.11 -15.58
CA LYS A 106 -1.18 -7.34 -15.62
C LYS A 106 0.28 -7.10 -15.96
N HIS A 107 1.14 -8.05 -15.61
CA HIS A 107 2.59 -7.97 -15.83
C HIS A 107 3.18 -6.66 -15.25
N SER A 108 2.70 -6.29 -14.07
CA SER A 108 3.06 -5.08 -13.34
C SER A 108 4.19 -5.33 -12.34
N ASN A 109 4.45 -4.30 -11.53
CA ASN A 109 5.41 -4.27 -10.44
C ASN A 109 4.70 -3.84 -9.15
N HIS A 110 5.44 -3.83 -8.04
CA HIS A 110 4.96 -3.31 -6.78
C HIS A 110 4.58 -1.82 -6.89
N PHE A 111 3.43 -1.44 -6.32
CA PHE A 111 2.83 -0.10 -6.45
C PHE A 111 2.71 0.69 -5.13
N GLY A 112 3.46 0.28 -4.09
CA GLY A 112 3.40 0.88 -2.77
C GLY A 112 2.15 0.51 -1.97
N MET A 113 1.66 1.46 -1.18
CA MET A 113 0.48 1.31 -0.32
C MET A 113 -0.82 1.43 -1.12
N SER A 114 -1.66 0.40 -1.22
CA SER A 114 -2.90 0.43 -2.02
C SER A 114 -3.87 1.59 -1.71
N ALA A 115 -3.80 2.20 -0.53
CA ALA A 115 -4.70 3.28 -0.11
C ALA A 115 -4.61 4.52 -1.00
N TRP A 116 -3.44 4.88 -1.55
CA TRP A 116 -3.35 6.05 -2.45
C TRP A 116 -4.19 5.85 -3.72
N VAL A 117 -4.29 4.61 -4.23
CA VAL A 117 -5.12 4.27 -5.38
C VAL A 117 -6.61 4.39 -5.03
N VAL A 118 -7.00 3.96 -3.82
CA VAL A 118 -8.36 4.16 -3.30
C VAL A 118 -8.68 5.65 -3.18
N HIS A 119 -7.75 6.46 -2.68
CA HIS A 119 -7.95 7.91 -2.56
C HIS A 119 -8.25 8.59 -3.90
N GLN A 120 -7.64 8.16 -5.01
CA GLN A 120 -7.99 8.69 -6.34
C GLN A 120 -9.48 8.52 -6.68
N ALA A 121 -10.08 7.39 -6.30
CA ALA A 121 -11.51 7.16 -6.48
C ALA A 121 -12.35 7.99 -5.49
N LEU A 122 -11.91 8.11 -4.23
CA LEU A 122 -12.60 8.92 -3.23
C LEU A 122 -12.64 10.40 -3.61
N ASP A 123 -11.53 10.93 -4.14
CA ASP A 123 -11.41 12.31 -4.63
C ASP A 123 -12.35 12.57 -5.82
N ALA A 124 -12.76 11.51 -6.52
CA ALA A 124 -13.76 11.54 -7.59
C ALA A 124 -15.19 11.21 -7.11
N ASP A 125 -15.46 11.24 -5.80
CA ASP A 125 -16.76 10.89 -5.19
C ASP A 125 -17.23 9.44 -5.52
N MET A 126 -16.29 8.53 -5.77
CA MET A 126 -16.55 7.12 -6.05
C MET A 126 -16.21 6.23 -4.86
N MET A 127 -16.90 5.10 -4.73
CA MET A 127 -16.45 3.98 -3.90
C MET A 127 -15.37 3.19 -4.65
N SER A 128 -14.49 2.51 -3.91
CA SER A 128 -13.41 1.74 -4.52
C SER A 128 -13.05 0.45 -3.78
N LEU A 129 -12.64 -0.55 -4.55
CA LEU A 129 -11.93 -1.74 -4.09
C LEU A 129 -10.65 -1.90 -4.90
N VAL A 130 -9.54 -2.19 -4.23
CA VAL A 130 -8.23 -2.42 -4.85
C VAL A 130 -7.65 -3.71 -4.32
N PHE A 131 -7.23 -4.56 -5.24
CA PHE A 131 -6.59 -5.84 -4.98
C PHE A 131 -5.26 -5.91 -5.71
N THR A 132 -4.26 -6.50 -5.07
CA THR A 132 -2.99 -6.86 -5.70
C THR A 132 -2.49 -8.16 -5.10
N ASN A 133 -1.76 -8.98 -5.86
CA ASN A 133 -1.01 -10.09 -5.29
C ASN A 133 0.43 -9.70 -4.99
N SER A 134 1.17 -10.58 -4.29
CA SER A 134 2.57 -10.35 -3.91
C SER A 134 3.34 -11.67 -3.87
N SER A 135 4.66 -11.58 -3.74
CA SER A 135 5.54 -12.75 -3.58
C SER A 135 5.18 -13.58 -2.33
N PRO A 136 5.46 -14.90 -2.34
CA PRO A 136 5.15 -15.82 -1.24
C PRO A 136 5.62 -15.34 0.14
N ALA A 137 4.71 -15.30 1.10
CA ALA A 137 4.98 -14.92 2.48
C ALA A 137 4.12 -15.70 3.50
N LEU A 138 2.89 -16.09 3.12
CA LEU A 138 1.93 -16.78 3.97
C LEU A 138 1.72 -18.24 3.53
N PRO A 139 1.54 -19.19 4.45
CA PRO A 139 1.02 -20.51 4.12
C PRO A 139 -0.49 -20.48 3.92
N ALA A 140 -1.01 -21.33 3.03
CA ALA A 140 -2.44 -21.65 3.03
C ALA A 140 -2.83 -22.24 4.39
N TRP A 141 -4.06 -22.00 4.86
CA TRP A 141 -4.52 -22.56 6.13
C TRP A 141 -4.35 -24.10 6.15
N GLY A 142 -3.69 -24.61 7.20
CA GLY A 142 -3.31 -26.03 7.32
C GLY A 142 -1.98 -26.41 6.66
N GLY A 143 -1.37 -25.50 5.91
CA GLY A 143 -0.03 -25.64 5.33
C GLY A 143 1.06 -25.04 6.21
N ARG A 144 2.32 -25.33 5.87
CA ARG A 144 3.52 -24.81 6.57
C ARG A 144 4.51 -24.05 5.67
N SER A 145 4.33 -24.14 4.35
CA SER A 145 5.24 -23.54 3.36
C SER A 145 4.68 -22.21 2.86
N LYS A 146 5.56 -21.21 2.68
CA LYS A 146 5.20 -19.92 2.05
C LYS A 146 4.67 -20.19 0.64
N LEU A 147 3.45 -19.74 0.37
CA LEU A 147 2.79 -19.93 -0.92
C LEU A 147 2.10 -18.64 -1.38
N MET A 148 1.27 -18.06 -0.52
CA MET A 148 0.46 -16.90 -0.84
C MET A 148 1.18 -15.61 -0.46
N GLY A 149 0.87 -14.52 -1.14
CA GLY A 149 1.29 -13.18 -0.72
C GLY A 149 0.57 -12.70 0.55
N ILE A 150 1.15 -11.68 1.19
CA ILE A 150 0.44 -10.88 2.22
C ILE A 150 -0.59 -9.91 1.60
N SER A 151 -0.54 -9.75 0.26
CA SER A 151 -1.54 -9.21 -0.65
C SER A 151 -2.64 -8.36 0.00
N PRO A 152 -2.54 -7.02 -0.02
CA PRO A 152 -3.52 -6.16 0.63
C PRO A 152 -4.86 -6.11 -0.12
N ILE A 153 -5.93 -5.98 0.67
CA ILE A 153 -7.22 -5.45 0.22
C ILE A 153 -7.29 -4.01 0.69
N ALA A 154 -7.58 -3.07 -0.21
CA ALA A 154 -7.94 -1.71 0.17
C ALA A 154 -9.34 -1.38 -0.33
N CYS A 155 -10.10 -0.68 0.50
CA CYS A 155 -11.48 -0.29 0.23
C CYS A 155 -11.72 1.13 0.75
N GLY A 156 -12.56 1.89 0.04
CA GLY A 156 -12.98 3.21 0.49
C GLY A 156 -14.36 3.57 -0.04
N ALA A 157 -15.07 4.42 0.71
CA ALA A 157 -16.31 5.04 0.29
C ALA A 157 -16.39 6.50 0.78
N PRO A 158 -16.98 7.42 0.00
CA PRO A 158 -17.22 8.79 0.44
C PRO A 158 -18.17 8.83 1.65
N ALA A 159 -17.91 9.74 2.59
CA ALA A 159 -18.75 10.01 3.77
C ALA A 159 -18.97 11.53 3.94
N GLY A 160 -19.85 11.96 4.84
CA GLY A 160 -20.05 13.36 5.20
C GLY A 160 -18.89 13.97 6.00
N ASN A 161 -19.01 15.25 6.37
CA ASN A 161 -17.95 16.04 7.04
C ASN A 161 -17.51 15.40 8.38
N LYS A 162 -16.24 14.97 8.45
CA LYS A 162 -15.62 14.36 9.64
C LYS A 162 -14.90 15.38 10.53
N GLY A 163 -15.08 15.29 11.85
CA GLY A 163 -14.21 15.92 12.87
C GLY A 163 -13.07 14.98 13.28
N ARG A 164 -11.88 15.53 13.58
CA ARG A 164 -10.63 14.81 13.90
C ARG A 164 -10.28 14.87 15.39
N PRO A 165 -9.96 13.73 16.03
CA PRO A 165 -8.84 13.68 17.00
C PRO A 165 -8.01 12.37 16.96
N GLY A 166 -6.80 12.38 17.55
CA GLY A 166 -5.65 11.46 17.36
C GLY A 166 -5.51 10.16 18.20
N GLU A 167 -4.53 9.33 17.78
CA GLU A 167 -3.68 8.34 18.50
C GLU A 167 -3.78 6.80 18.21
N LYS A 168 -2.75 6.04 18.67
CA LYS A 168 -2.05 4.87 18.05
C LYS A 168 -2.55 3.44 18.43
N VAL A 169 -2.01 2.40 17.76
CA VAL A 169 -2.51 0.99 17.71
C VAL A 169 -1.47 -0.08 18.15
N PRO A 170 -1.86 -1.26 18.68
CA PRO A 170 -0.98 -2.36 19.14
C PRO A 170 -0.85 -3.58 18.17
N SER A 171 0.06 -4.54 18.47
CA SER A 171 0.59 -5.59 17.55
C SER A 171 0.63 -7.05 18.09
N ASP A 172 0.25 -8.07 17.28
CA ASP A 172 0.39 -9.52 17.58
C ASP A 172 0.21 -10.52 16.37
N TRP A 173 1.23 -10.82 15.54
CA TRP A 173 1.02 -11.45 14.20
C TRP A 173 1.94 -12.64 13.72
N ALA A 174 2.79 -13.31 14.52
CA ALA A 174 3.83 -14.23 13.97
C ALA A 174 3.91 -15.71 14.47
N LEU A 175 4.57 -16.59 13.68
CA LEU A 175 5.01 -17.96 14.02
C LEU A 175 6.52 -18.14 13.85
N SER A 176 7.12 -19.10 14.55
CA SER A 176 8.53 -19.51 14.42
C SER A 176 8.77 -20.49 13.25
N LYS A 177 10.04 -20.75 12.93
CA LYS A 177 10.48 -21.69 11.87
C LYS A 177 9.95 -23.12 11.97
N ASP A 178 9.64 -23.57 13.18
CA ASP A 178 9.09 -24.91 13.45
C ASP A 178 7.55 -24.94 13.38
N GLY A 179 6.92 -23.81 13.00
CA GLY A 179 5.46 -23.68 12.86
C GLY A 179 4.72 -23.49 14.19
N ARG A 180 5.42 -23.16 15.27
CA ARG A 180 4.81 -22.84 16.58
C ARG A 180 4.52 -21.35 16.67
N ARG A 181 3.46 -20.96 17.39
CA ARG A 181 3.20 -19.54 17.70
C ARG A 181 4.37 -18.99 18.50
N THR A 182 4.87 -17.83 18.10
CA THR A 182 5.97 -17.16 18.78
C THR A 182 5.67 -15.67 18.88
N GLU A 183 6.02 -15.10 20.03
CA GLU A 183 6.00 -13.67 20.28
C GLU A 183 7.42 -13.08 20.19
N ASP A 184 8.44 -13.91 19.94
CA ASP A 184 9.83 -13.50 19.76
C ASP A 184 10.04 -13.00 18.31
N PRO A 185 10.39 -11.71 18.11
CA PRO A 185 10.66 -11.15 16.78
C PRO A 185 11.78 -11.86 16.01
N ALA A 186 12.79 -12.40 16.70
CA ALA A 186 13.89 -13.12 16.06
C ALA A 186 13.45 -14.49 15.54
N GLU A 187 12.61 -15.21 16.30
CA GLU A 187 12.01 -16.46 15.85
C GLU A 187 10.96 -16.24 14.75
N ALA A 188 10.19 -15.14 14.85
CA ALA A 188 9.23 -14.70 13.84
C ALA A 188 9.90 -14.39 12.50
N PHE A 189 11.10 -13.81 12.54
CA PHE A 189 11.89 -13.49 11.35
C PHE A 189 12.34 -14.75 10.60
N GLU A 190 12.68 -15.83 11.31
CA GLU A 190 13.00 -17.13 10.71
C GLU A 190 11.75 -17.95 10.31
N GLY A 191 10.56 -17.54 10.73
CA GLY A 191 9.31 -18.27 10.54
C GLY A 191 8.42 -17.78 9.39
N VAL A 192 7.11 -17.94 9.58
CA VAL A 192 6.06 -17.53 8.64
C VAL A 192 5.01 -16.69 9.36
N MET A 193 4.59 -15.59 8.75
CA MET A 193 3.39 -14.88 9.21
C MET A 193 2.16 -15.75 8.91
N LEU A 194 1.19 -15.78 9.82
CA LEU A 194 -0.07 -16.46 9.57
C LEU A 194 -1.08 -15.52 8.94
N PRO A 195 -2.02 -16.05 8.12
CA PRO A 195 -3.17 -15.27 7.73
C PRO A 195 -3.99 -14.83 8.95
N MET A 196 -4.35 -13.55 8.97
CA MET A 196 -5.19 -12.98 10.03
C MET A 196 -6.51 -13.76 10.18
N GLY A 197 -6.91 -14.11 11.40
CA GLY A 197 -8.18 -14.83 11.59
C GLY A 197 -8.23 -16.24 10.96
N GLY A 198 -7.08 -16.89 10.75
CA GLY A 198 -6.98 -18.31 10.38
C GLY A 198 -7.57 -18.63 8.99
N PRO A 199 -8.52 -19.58 8.86
CA PRO A 199 -9.10 -19.96 7.56
C PRO A 199 -9.67 -18.78 6.77
N LYS A 200 -10.24 -17.78 7.44
CA LYS A 200 -10.83 -16.60 6.79
C LYS A 200 -9.77 -15.70 6.17
N GLY A 201 -8.68 -15.41 6.88
CA GLY A 201 -7.55 -14.68 6.31
C GLY A 201 -6.90 -15.43 5.16
N SER A 202 -6.80 -16.76 5.27
CA SER A 202 -6.29 -17.57 4.15
C SER A 202 -7.19 -17.44 2.93
N ALA A 203 -8.51 -17.46 3.10
CA ALA A 203 -9.44 -17.27 1.98
C ALA A 203 -9.33 -15.86 1.37
N LEU A 204 -9.14 -14.82 2.18
CA LEU A 204 -8.89 -13.46 1.70
C LEU A 204 -7.57 -13.37 0.91
N ALA A 205 -6.50 -14.00 1.39
CA ALA A 205 -5.22 -14.05 0.67
C ALA A 205 -5.34 -14.78 -0.68
N ILE A 206 -6.09 -15.89 -0.74
CA ILE A 206 -6.39 -16.61 -1.99
C ILE A 206 -7.21 -15.73 -2.94
N MET A 207 -8.23 -15.02 -2.42
CA MET A 207 -9.06 -14.12 -3.22
C MET A 207 -8.20 -13.07 -3.94
N MET A 208 -7.15 -12.56 -3.29
CA MET A 208 -6.23 -11.60 -3.92
C MET A 208 -5.51 -12.21 -5.12
N ASP A 209 -5.03 -13.44 -4.98
CA ASP A 209 -4.33 -14.14 -6.04
C ASP A 209 -5.27 -14.54 -7.18
N VAL A 210 -6.55 -14.81 -6.88
CA VAL A 210 -7.60 -15.02 -7.89
C VAL A 210 -7.83 -13.76 -8.71
N PHE A 211 -8.14 -12.61 -8.10
CA PHE A 211 -8.44 -11.39 -8.85
C PHE A 211 -7.21 -10.75 -9.50
N SER A 212 -6.07 -10.82 -8.81
CA SER A 212 -4.88 -10.07 -9.20
C SER A 212 -3.89 -10.91 -9.98
N GLY A 213 -3.82 -12.22 -9.79
CA GLY A 213 -2.96 -13.12 -10.57
C GLY A 213 -3.75 -13.84 -11.67
N VAL A 214 -4.62 -14.77 -11.25
CA VAL A 214 -5.35 -15.66 -12.17
C VAL A 214 -6.22 -14.89 -13.15
N PHE A 215 -7.06 -13.97 -12.65
CA PHE A 215 -8.01 -13.23 -13.48
C PHE A 215 -7.36 -12.14 -14.33
N SER A 216 -6.24 -11.56 -13.86
CA SER A 216 -5.50 -10.56 -14.63
C SER A 216 -4.65 -11.19 -15.75
N GLY A 217 -4.24 -12.44 -15.58
CA GLY A 217 -3.27 -13.12 -16.43
C GLY A 217 -1.80 -12.86 -16.04
N SER A 218 -1.56 -12.42 -14.80
CA SER A 218 -0.20 -12.27 -14.24
C SER A 218 0.24 -13.51 -13.47
N ALA A 219 1.44 -13.51 -12.89
CA ALA A 219 1.88 -14.59 -12.02
C ALA A 219 0.92 -14.77 -10.83
N PHE A 220 0.76 -16.02 -10.40
CA PHE A 220 -0.12 -16.44 -9.31
C PHE A 220 0.49 -17.68 -8.63
N ALA A 221 -0.15 -18.20 -7.58
CA ALA A 221 0.24 -19.42 -6.86
C ALA A 221 1.72 -19.43 -6.41
N GLY A 222 2.22 -18.27 -6.02
CA GLY A 222 3.57 -18.09 -5.51
C GLY A 222 4.65 -17.87 -6.57
N HIS A 223 4.26 -17.62 -7.81
CA HIS A 223 5.19 -17.28 -8.90
C HIS A 223 5.53 -15.78 -9.00
N VAL A 224 4.90 -14.91 -8.19
CA VAL A 224 5.24 -13.49 -8.13
C VAL A 224 6.65 -13.32 -7.55
N THR A 225 7.51 -12.59 -8.26
CA THR A 225 8.90 -12.35 -7.83
C THR A 225 8.95 -11.37 -6.67
N ASN A 226 9.86 -11.62 -5.73
CA ASN A 226 10.11 -10.72 -4.61
C ASN A 226 10.57 -9.34 -5.12
N PRO A 227 10.00 -8.21 -4.63
CA PRO A 227 10.39 -6.87 -5.06
C PRO A 227 11.90 -6.57 -4.88
N TYR A 228 12.58 -7.24 -3.95
CA TYR A 228 14.02 -7.10 -3.71
C TYR A 228 14.90 -7.99 -4.59
N ASP A 229 14.34 -8.87 -5.43
CA ASP A 229 15.08 -9.68 -6.41
C ASP A 229 15.07 -8.97 -7.78
N PRO A 230 16.15 -8.28 -8.17
CA PRO A 230 16.19 -7.51 -9.40
C PRO A 230 16.50 -8.36 -10.63
N THR A 231 16.68 -9.68 -10.50
CA THR A 231 17.15 -10.54 -11.60
C THR A 231 16.06 -10.95 -12.59
N LYS A 232 14.79 -10.73 -12.25
CA LYS A 232 13.65 -11.10 -13.10
C LYS A 232 12.44 -10.17 -12.89
N PRO A 233 11.55 -10.05 -13.89
CA PRO A 233 10.32 -9.27 -13.77
C PRO A 233 9.46 -9.69 -12.57
N ALA A 234 8.72 -8.72 -12.02
CA ALA A 234 7.89 -8.94 -10.83
C ALA A 234 6.67 -9.82 -11.17
N ASP A 235 6.06 -9.52 -12.32
CA ASP A 235 4.84 -10.14 -12.84
C ASP A 235 3.67 -10.10 -11.84
N VAL A 236 3.53 -8.96 -11.17
CA VAL A 236 2.42 -8.68 -10.25
C VAL A 236 1.20 -8.32 -11.08
N GLY A 237 0.00 -8.69 -10.65
CA GLY A 237 -1.20 -8.07 -11.20
C GLY A 237 -1.99 -7.30 -10.15
N HIS A 238 -2.87 -6.44 -10.65
CA HIS A 238 -3.75 -5.60 -9.83
C HIS A 238 -5.17 -5.65 -10.39
N PHE A 239 -6.15 -5.53 -9.50
CA PHE A 239 -7.55 -5.39 -9.87
C PHE A 239 -8.15 -4.18 -9.16
N LEU A 240 -8.63 -3.23 -9.96
CA LEU A 240 -9.05 -1.89 -9.54
C LEU A 240 -10.53 -1.71 -9.86
N VAL A 241 -11.28 -1.19 -8.89
CA VAL A 241 -12.73 -1.07 -9.00
C VAL A 241 -13.14 0.34 -8.58
N ALA A 242 -13.91 1.02 -9.42
CA ALA A 242 -14.60 2.27 -9.06
C ALA A 242 -16.11 2.08 -9.23
N ILE A 243 -16.89 2.53 -8.25
CA ILE A 243 -18.35 2.34 -8.21
C ILE A 243 -19.01 3.65 -7.79
N LYS A 244 -20.02 4.08 -8.54
CA LYS A 244 -20.88 5.19 -8.13
C LYS A 244 -21.66 4.80 -6.86
N PRO A 245 -21.54 5.54 -5.75
CA PRO A 245 -22.32 5.24 -4.54
C PRO A 245 -23.84 5.39 -4.74
N GLY A 246 -24.27 6.27 -5.65
CA GLY A 246 -25.67 6.59 -5.91
C GLY A 246 -26.44 5.63 -6.82
N LEU A 247 -25.97 4.40 -7.03
CA LEU A 247 -26.60 3.46 -7.97
C LEU A 247 -27.89 2.83 -7.45
N PHE A 248 -27.96 2.59 -6.14
CA PHE A 248 -29.08 1.89 -5.50
C PHE A 248 -29.90 2.79 -4.58
N VAL A 249 -29.29 3.86 -4.08
CA VAL A 249 -29.92 4.89 -3.24
C VAL A 249 -29.44 6.25 -3.72
N THR A 250 -30.11 7.34 -3.34
CA THR A 250 -29.61 8.68 -3.66
C THR A 250 -28.25 8.92 -2.98
N ILE A 251 -27.39 9.75 -3.59
CA ILE A 251 -26.09 10.11 -3.01
C ILE A 251 -26.25 10.69 -1.60
N GLU A 252 -27.28 11.48 -1.37
CA GLU A 252 -27.59 12.05 -0.05
C GLU A 252 -27.93 10.97 0.97
N ASN A 253 -28.79 10.01 0.60
CA ASN A 253 -29.11 8.89 1.47
C ASN A 253 -27.87 8.01 1.74
N PHE A 254 -27.02 7.80 0.74
CA PHE A 254 -25.77 7.08 0.92
C PHE A 254 -24.86 7.76 1.96
N ARG A 255 -24.62 9.07 1.83
CA ARG A 255 -23.78 9.85 2.75
C ARG A 255 -24.34 9.83 4.18
N GLN A 256 -25.64 10.04 4.35
CA GLN A 256 -26.30 9.95 5.67
C GLN A 256 -26.15 8.57 6.31
N ARG A 257 -26.22 7.49 5.53
CA ARG A 257 -26.03 6.11 6.01
C ARG A 257 -24.57 5.85 6.40
N MET A 258 -23.61 6.40 5.64
CA MET A 258 -22.19 6.33 5.98
C MET A 258 -21.88 7.08 7.28
N ASP A 259 -22.46 8.26 7.47
CA ASP A 259 -22.30 9.04 8.70
C ASP A 259 -22.90 8.30 9.90
N TYR A 260 -24.10 7.73 9.73
CA TYR A 260 -24.71 6.88 10.75
C TYR A 260 -23.84 5.66 11.09
N LEU A 261 -23.32 4.95 10.08
CA LEU A 261 -22.43 3.81 10.28
C LEU A 261 -21.18 4.20 11.05
N TYR A 262 -20.52 5.29 10.63
CA TYR A 262 -19.35 5.84 11.31
C TYR A 262 -19.63 6.09 12.79
N HIS A 263 -20.67 6.87 13.11
CA HIS A 263 -21.03 7.20 14.50
C HIS A 263 -21.39 5.97 15.33
N ARG A 264 -22.05 4.97 14.74
CA ARG A 264 -22.36 3.71 15.44
C ARG A 264 -21.10 2.92 15.76
N VAL A 265 -20.15 2.84 14.83
CA VAL A 265 -18.89 2.10 15.03
C VAL A 265 -18.03 2.79 16.08
N VAL A 266 -17.67 4.06 15.89
CA VAL A 266 -16.76 4.77 16.81
C VAL A 266 -17.39 5.03 18.18
N GLY A 267 -18.73 5.08 18.25
CA GLY A 267 -19.49 5.25 19.49
C GLY A 267 -19.99 3.95 20.13
N SER A 268 -19.48 2.78 19.72
CA SER A 268 -19.81 1.51 20.36
C SER A 268 -19.16 1.35 21.74
N ASP A 269 -19.69 0.42 22.55
CA ASP A 269 -19.11 0.09 23.84
C ASP A 269 -17.66 -0.40 23.67
N LYS A 270 -16.76 0.18 24.44
CA LYS A 270 -15.32 -0.12 24.37
C LYS A 270 -15.02 -1.33 25.24
N MET A 271 -14.05 -2.15 24.80
CA MET A 271 -13.48 -3.19 25.65
C MET A 271 -12.61 -2.58 26.76
N GLU A 272 -12.35 -3.35 27.81
CA GLU A 272 -11.46 -2.93 28.90
C GLU A 272 -10.08 -2.53 28.36
N GLY A 273 -9.53 -1.44 28.89
CA GLY A 273 -8.24 -0.88 28.46
C GLY A 273 -8.26 -0.16 27.09
N THR A 274 -9.39 -0.10 26.39
CA THR A 274 -9.50 0.65 25.12
C THR A 274 -10.03 2.07 25.35
N GLU A 275 -9.21 3.06 25.01
CA GLU A 275 -9.58 4.48 25.13
C GLU A 275 -10.56 4.90 24.02
N ARG A 276 -10.41 4.36 22.82
CA ARG A 276 -11.19 4.75 21.64
C ARG A 276 -11.32 3.61 20.61
N ILE A 277 -12.46 3.60 19.90
CA ILE A 277 -12.66 2.82 18.68
C ILE A 277 -12.43 3.73 17.48
N TYR A 278 -11.60 3.29 16.53
CA TYR A 278 -11.31 4.00 15.29
C TYR A 278 -12.07 3.40 14.13
N PHE A 279 -12.48 4.24 13.18
CA PHE A 279 -12.91 3.80 11.87
C PHE A 279 -11.68 3.56 10.97
N PRO A 280 -11.68 2.56 10.07
CA PRO A 280 -10.56 2.33 9.16
C PRO A 280 -10.15 3.59 8.39
N GLY A 281 -8.85 3.90 8.36
CA GLY A 281 -8.30 5.12 7.78
C GLY A 281 -8.14 6.29 8.76
N GLU A 282 -8.83 6.29 9.91
CA GLU A 282 -8.68 7.37 10.89
C GLU A 282 -7.29 7.39 11.50
N ILE A 283 -6.73 6.24 11.87
CA ILE A 283 -5.39 6.17 12.48
C ILE A 283 -4.35 6.79 11.53
N GLU A 284 -4.42 6.44 10.25
CA GLU A 284 -3.54 6.98 9.21
C GLU A 284 -3.76 8.48 9.00
N ASP A 285 -5.01 8.96 8.99
CA ASP A 285 -5.33 10.38 8.89
C ASP A 285 -4.83 11.21 10.08
N LEU A 286 -4.74 10.59 11.26
CA LEU A 286 -4.27 11.21 12.49
C LEU A 286 -2.75 11.15 12.62
N ASN A 287 -2.16 10.09 12.09
CA ASN A 287 -0.72 9.88 12.02
C ASN A 287 -0.07 10.62 10.86
N LYS A 288 -0.81 11.41 10.06
CA LYS A 288 -0.25 12.33 9.06
C LYS A 288 0.73 13.31 9.73
N GLU A 289 1.97 12.86 9.88
CA GLU A 289 3.06 13.62 10.45
C GLU A 289 3.41 14.77 9.50
N GLU A 290 3.81 15.91 10.05
CA GLU A 290 4.29 17.02 9.21
C GLU A 290 5.72 16.77 8.69
N ARG A 291 6.38 15.69 9.13
CA ARG A 291 7.77 15.35 8.85
C ARG A 291 7.91 13.83 8.72
N ILE A 292 8.85 13.39 7.89
CA ILE A 292 9.12 11.96 7.68
C ILE A 292 10.37 11.57 8.48
N PRO A 293 10.26 10.64 9.45
CA PRO A 293 11.40 10.11 10.17
C PRO A 293 12.15 9.08 9.30
N LEU A 294 13.46 9.24 9.14
CA LEU A 294 14.33 8.29 8.43
C LEU A 294 15.58 7.99 9.26
N LEU A 295 16.03 6.74 9.24
CA LEU A 295 17.29 6.33 9.85
C LEU A 295 18.48 6.77 9.00
N ASP A 296 19.65 6.98 9.63
CA ASP A 296 20.90 7.33 8.92
C ASP A 296 21.18 6.44 7.70
N ALA A 297 20.97 5.13 7.86
CA ALA A 297 21.20 4.14 6.81
C ALA A 297 20.22 4.33 5.63
N GLU A 298 18.99 4.75 5.90
CA GLU A 298 17.98 5.03 4.86
C GLU A 298 18.32 6.33 4.12
N VAL A 299 18.72 7.38 4.85
CA VAL A 299 19.17 8.65 4.25
C VAL A 299 20.39 8.43 3.35
N GLU A 300 21.37 7.68 3.83
CA GLU A 300 22.57 7.34 3.06
C GLU A 300 22.22 6.54 1.80
N ALA A 301 21.39 5.50 1.92
CA ALA A 301 20.95 4.70 0.77
C ALA A 301 20.20 5.54 -0.27
N LEU A 302 19.32 6.45 0.16
CA LEU A 302 18.61 7.37 -0.73
C LEU A 302 19.58 8.33 -1.43
N ASN A 303 20.52 8.90 -0.71
CA ASN A 303 21.52 9.81 -1.28
C ASN A 303 22.45 9.12 -2.29
N GLN A 304 22.77 7.84 -2.08
CA GLN A 304 23.49 7.03 -3.07
C GLN A 304 22.69 6.87 -4.37
N GLU A 305 21.37 6.65 -4.28
CA GLU A 305 20.52 6.60 -5.47
C GLU A 305 20.43 7.96 -6.17
N ALA A 306 20.32 9.05 -5.42
CA ALA A 306 20.33 10.40 -5.98
C ALA A 306 21.64 10.68 -6.74
N ALA A 307 22.79 10.32 -6.17
CA ALA A 307 24.08 10.47 -6.83
C ALA A 307 24.18 9.68 -8.15
N ARG A 308 23.63 8.45 -8.18
CA ARG A 308 23.64 7.60 -9.39
C ARG A 308 22.87 8.21 -10.56
N VAL A 309 21.83 9.00 -10.28
CA VAL A 309 21.01 9.67 -11.31
C VAL A 309 21.37 11.15 -11.49
N GLY A 310 22.40 11.65 -10.80
CA GLY A 310 22.80 13.06 -10.87
C GLY A 310 21.81 14.03 -10.19
N ALA A 311 20.98 13.55 -9.27
CA ALA A 311 20.04 14.35 -8.50
C ALA A 311 20.70 14.93 -7.22
N ALA A 312 20.19 16.08 -6.78
CA ALA A 312 20.61 16.67 -5.51
C ALA A 312 20.20 15.78 -4.31
N PRO A 313 21.07 15.68 -3.27
CA PRO A 313 20.81 14.84 -2.11
C PRO A 313 19.56 15.28 -1.34
N LEU A 314 19.05 14.36 -0.52
CA LEU A 314 17.94 14.57 0.38
C LEU A 314 18.32 15.61 1.42
N THR A 315 17.50 16.66 1.52
CA THR A 315 17.67 17.67 2.56
C THR A 315 17.05 17.15 3.85
N THR A 316 17.90 16.89 4.84
CA THR A 316 17.45 16.49 6.18
C THR A 316 17.66 17.63 7.16
N THR A 317 16.85 17.62 8.20
CA THR A 317 17.10 18.44 9.39
C THR A 317 17.74 17.56 10.45
N PRO A 318 18.79 18.06 11.15
CA PRO A 318 19.36 17.31 12.27
C PRO A 318 18.27 17.03 13.33
N PRO A 319 18.38 15.93 14.09
CA PRO A 319 17.52 15.73 15.24
C PRO A 319 17.64 16.94 16.18
N ALA A 320 16.54 17.32 16.81
CA ALA A 320 16.53 18.41 17.78
C ALA A 320 17.61 18.14 18.84
N THR A 321 18.70 18.91 18.81
CA THR A 321 19.68 18.93 19.89
C THR A 321 18.97 19.47 21.13
N ASN A 322 18.78 18.60 22.12
CA ASN A 322 18.21 18.79 23.47
C ASN A 322 16.73 18.45 23.65
N ALA A 323 16.48 17.18 24.01
CA ALA A 323 15.67 16.89 25.19
C ALA A 323 16.53 16.00 26.09
N ARG A 324 17.06 16.57 27.17
CA ARG A 324 17.61 15.77 28.27
C ARG A 324 16.46 14.92 28.83
N LEU A 325 16.76 13.65 29.10
CA LEU A 325 15.97 12.80 29.99
C LEU A 325 15.64 13.54 31.30
#